data_AF-H6MTE1-F1
#
_entry.id   AF-H6MTE1-F1
#
_cell.length_a   1.000
_cell.length_b   1.000
_cell.length_c   1.000
_cell.angle_alpha   90.00
_cell.angle_beta   90.00
_cell.angle_gamma   90.00
#
_symmetry.space_group_name_H-M   'P 1'
#
loop_
_entity.id
_entity.type
_entity.pdbx_description
1 polymer ?
#
loop_
_entity_poly.entity_id
_entity_poly.type
_entity_poly.pdbx_seq_one_letter_code
_entity_poly.pdbx_strand_id
1 'polypeptide(L)'
;MVRRRRFPTGLAMALAVATLVAVSGGGPAFGLSPPQVDPGALNRSAPVAPPEPTEQRTLCARPVAVTAASQPSPAQQMMNLEEAWRFSRGAGQRVAVIDTGVTPHPRLPRLRGGGDYVSGGDGLADCDAHGTLVAGLIAAAPSPDDAFSGVAPDASIISIRQSSSAFDAKDRRRDDADPAVGGGYGSVTTLANAVVRAVDLGATVINISEVACSPAGARPADRSLGAAVRYAFDRNVVVVVAAGNLSQGSACAEQNPPPLPGDPDGWGSVQTVASPAWFSPYVLAVGSVDAGTGAPSSFSLHGPWVDVAAPGTGIISLDSTPRSSSLVNAQRSNSGPLPLLGTSFSTPFVAGTVALVRARYPGLSAGEVMDRIVRTAHAPGPGHDQAIGHGVIDTVAALTAELPEGPLADPEVPAPIAAPAVAPAPDHSPRNVALVGVGLAAAVVVAVLALSLPHRRVRRLGPDEY
;
A
#
# COMPACT_ATOMS: atom_id res chain seq x y z
N MET A 1 -44.70 -59.78 74.25
CA MET A 1 -43.81 -60.61 73.41
C MET A 1 -43.56 -59.79 72.15
N VAL A 2 -42.37 -59.30 71.76
CA VAL A 2 -40.98 -59.77 71.84
C VAL A 2 -40.04 -58.54 71.92
N ARG A 3 -38.99 -58.64 72.74
CA ARG A 3 -37.82 -57.73 72.91
C ARG A 3 -37.01 -57.67 71.59
N ARG A 4 -36.32 -56.60 71.14
CA ARG A 4 -35.21 -55.77 71.70
C ARG A 4 -34.61 -55.05 70.45
N ARG A 5 -34.13 -53.80 70.39
CA ARG A 5 -32.95 -53.18 71.03
C ARG A 5 -32.81 -51.74 70.45
N ARG A 6 -32.66 -50.73 71.33
CA ARG A 6 -31.51 -49.80 71.49
C ARG A 6 -31.48 -48.52 70.61
N PHE A 7 -31.64 -47.40 71.31
CA PHE A 7 -31.21 -46.00 71.11
C PHE A 7 -29.80 -45.82 70.50
N PRO A 8 -29.27 -44.60 70.18
CA PRO A 8 -29.73 -43.22 70.48
C PRO A 8 -29.50 -42.13 69.39
N THR A 9 -29.91 -40.88 69.72
CA THR A 9 -29.24 -39.57 69.48
C THR A 9 -29.03 -39.03 68.05
N GLY A 10 -29.83 -38.01 67.72
CA GLY A 10 -29.42 -36.60 67.56
C GLY A 10 -28.32 -36.24 66.55
N LEU A 11 -28.60 -35.28 65.66
CA LEU A 11 -27.63 -34.27 65.26
C LEU A 11 -28.32 -33.01 64.71
N ALA A 12 -27.93 -31.87 65.24
CA ALA A 12 -28.31 -30.54 64.80
C ALA A 12 -27.65 -30.17 63.46
N MET A 13 -28.37 -29.44 62.61
CA MET A 13 -27.87 -28.83 61.38
C MET A 13 -26.81 -27.76 61.69
N ALA A 14 -25.61 -27.94 61.15
CA ALA A 14 -24.64 -26.87 60.92
C ALA A 14 -24.50 -26.69 59.40
N LEU A 15 -24.90 -25.52 58.90
CA LEU A 15 -24.69 -25.10 57.51
C LEU A 15 -23.20 -24.78 57.33
N ALA A 16 -22.49 -25.58 56.53
CA ALA A 16 -21.17 -25.24 56.03
C ALA A 16 -21.31 -24.60 54.64
N VAL A 17 -21.01 -23.30 54.54
CA VAL A 17 -20.83 -22.61 53.26
C VAL A 17 -19.45 -22.99 52.73
N ALA A 18 -19.41 -23.88 51.75
CA ALA A 18 -18.19 -24.18 51.01
C ALA A 18 -18.01 -23.11 49.92
N THR A 19 -17.06 -22.20 50.13
CA THR A 19 -16.53 -21.34 49.06
C THR A 19 -15.74 -22.20 48.09
N LEU A 20 -16.36 -22.60 46.98
CA LEU A 20 -15.62 -23.12 45.83
C LEU A 20 -14.82 -21.94 45.23
N VAL A 21 -13.53 -21.88 45.55
CA VAL A 21 -12.57 -21.14 44.74
C VAL A 21 -12.46 -21.92 43.43
N ALA A 22 -13.19 -21.48 42.41
CA ALA A 22 -12.91 -21.89 41.04
C ALA A 22 -11.53 -21.33 40.69
N VAL A 23 -10.50 -22.19 40.76
CA VAL A 23 -9.23 -21.92 40.09
C VAL A 23 -9.54 -22.00 38.60
N SER A 24 -9.94 -20.87 38.03
CA SER A 24 -9.88 -20.66 36.58
C SER A 24 -8.41 -20.76 36.22
N GLY A 25 -8.01 -21.91 35.67
CA GLY A 25 -6.76 -22.04 34.94
C GLY A 25 -6.82 -21.11 33.72
N GLY A 26 -6.45 -19.85 33.93
CA GLY A 26 -6.03 -18.98 32.85
C GLY A 26 -4.74 -19.57 32.29
N GLY A 27 -4.87 -20.39 31.24
CA GLY A 27 -3.73 -20.62 30.36
C GLY A 27 -3.23 -19.25 29.88
N PRO A 28 -1.91 -19.08 29.67
CA PRO A 28 -1.41 -17.83 29.11
C PRO A 28 -2.17 -17.55 27.81
N ALA A 29 -2.77 -16.36 27.70
CA ALA A 29 -3.29 -15.89 26.43
C ALA A 29 -2.09 -15.78 25.49
N PHE A 30 -1.89 -16.79 24.65
CA PHE A 30 -0.88 -16.72 23.61
C PHE A 30 -1.32 -15.65 22.63
N GLY A 31 -0.56 -14.55 22.56
CA GLY A 31 -0.67 -13.57 21.50
C GLY A 31 -0.60 -14.26 20.14
N LEU A 32 -1.29 -13.72 19.14
CA LEU A 32 -1.19 -14.24 17.78
C LEU A 32 0.26 -14.15 17.32
N SER A 33 0.68 -15.02 16.41
CA SER A 33 2.01 -14.95 15.79
C SER A 33 1.81 -14.83 14.27
N PRO A 34 2.83 -14.32 13.54
CA PRO A 34 2.78 -14.27 12.09
C PRO A 34 2.37 -15.63 11.48
N PRO A 35 1.48 -15.63 10.45
CA PRO A 35 0.96 -16.87 9.89
C PRO A 35 2.08 -17.69 9.25
N GLN A 36 2.06 -18.99 9.50
CA GLN A 36 2.93 -19.93 8.80
C GLN A 36 2.24 -20.37 7.50
N VAL A 37 2.92 -20.18 6.38
CA VAL A 37 2.42 -20.63 5.07
C VAL A 37 2.70 -22.12 4.88
N ASP A 38 1.69 -22.87 4.49
CA ASP A 38 1.80 -24.28 4.06
C ASP A 38 1.81 -24.36 2.53
N PRO A 39 2.98 -24.57 1.88
CA PRO A 39 3.05 -24.68 0.42
C PRO A 39 2.23 -25.85 -0.16
N GLY A 40 1.93 -26.88 0.65
CA GLY A 40 1.11 -28.01 0.25
C GLY A 40 -0.37 -27.68 0.03
N ALA A 41 -0.83 -26.53 0.51
CA ALA A 41 -2.21 -26.06 0.32
C ALA A 41 -2.45 -25.37 -1.03
N LEU A 42 -1.42 -25.22 -1.87
CA LEU A 42 -1.53 -24.56 -3.17
C LEU A 42 -2.38 -25.38 -4.17
N ASN A 43 -3.43 -24.78 -4.71
CA ASN A 43 -4.20 -25.35 -5.81
C ASN A 43 -3.89 -24.65 -7.14
N ARG A 44 -3.25 -25.36 -8.08
CA ARG A 44 -2.90 -24.83 -9.41
C ARG A 44 -3.84 -25.25 -10.53
N SER A 45 -4.79 -26.13 -10.25
CA SER A 45 -5.69 -26.73 -11.25
C SER A 45 -7.15 -26.31 -11.05
N ALA A 46 -7.39 -25.28 -10.25
CA ALA A 46 -8.73 -24.79 -10.00
C ALA A 46 -9.38 -24.29 -11.31
N PRO A 47 -10.65 -24.61 -11.56
CA PRO A 47 -11.37 -24.05 -12.69
C PRO A 47 -11.56 -22.54 -12.50
N VAL A 48 -11.56 -21.80 -13.62
CA VAL A 48 -11.88 -20.37 -13.64
C VAL A 48 -13.40 -20.20 -13.73
N ALA A 49 -14.07 -20.46 -12.61
CA ALA A 49 -15.51 -20.41 -12.45
C ALA A 49 -15.86 -20.38 -10.95
N PRO A 50 -17.06 -19.92 -10.56
CA PRO A 50 -17.54 -20.12 -9.19
C PRO A 50 -17.66 -21.63 -8.87
N PRO A 51 -17.29 -22.09 -7.66
CA PRO A 51 -17.43 -23.49 -7.26
C PRO A 51 -18.89 -23.97 -7.21
N GLU A 52 -19.84 -23.05 -7.01
CA GLU A 52 -21.28 -23.33 -7.04
C GLU A 52 -22.02 -22.38 -8.00
N PRO A 53 -23.22 -22.75 -8.47
CA PRO A 53 -24.04 -21.84 -9.27
C PRO A 53 -24.39 -20.57 -8.50
N THR A 54 -24.22 -19.42 -9.14
CA THR A 54 -24.58 -18.11 -8.60
C THR A 54 -25.75 -17.49 -9.37
N GLU A 55 -26.39 -16.52 -8.74
CA GLU A 55 -27.35 -15.66 -9.40
C GLU A 55 -27.25 -14.22 -8.91
N GLN A 56 -27.60 -13.28 -9.78
CA GLN A 56 -27.65 -11.87 -9.44
C GLN A 56 -28.88 -11.60 -8.56
N ARG A 57 -28.67 -11.04 -7.36
CA ARG A 57 -29.73 -10.76 -6.38
C ARG A 57 -30.10 -9.28 -6.31
N THR A 58 -29.20 -8.39 -6.71
CA THR A 58 -29.44 -6.94 -6.70
C THR A 58 -29.08 -6.30 -8.04
N LEU A 59 -29.63 -5.11 -8.30
CA LEU A 59 -29.25 -4.33 -9.47
C LEU A 59 -27.81 -3.85 -9.34
N CYS A 60 -27.10 -3.74 -10.47
CA CYS A 60 -25.73 -3.24 -10.45
C CYS A 60 -25.64 -1.83 -9.87
N ALA A 61 -24.55 -1.58 -9.14
CA ALA A 61 -24.25 -0.29 -8.55
C ALA A 61 -24.15 0.79 -9.64
N ARG A 62 -24.52 2.02 -9.26
CA ARG A 62 -24.53 3.16 -10.19
C ARG A 62 -23.59 4.25 -9.67
N PRO A 63 -22.45 4.46 -10.34
CA PRO A 63 -21.59 5.60 -10.06
C PRO A 63 -22.32 6.94 -10.27
N VAL A 64 -21.77 7.98 -9.66
CA VAL A 64 -22.17 9.37 -9.85
C VAL A 64 -21.04 10.08 -10.57
N ALA A 65 -21.35 10.58 -11.77
CA ALA A 65 -20.38 11.29 -12.59
C ALA A 65 -19.95 12.62 -11.98
N VAL A 66 -18.69 12.97 -12.21
CA VAL A 66 -18.14 14.29 -11.90
C VAL A 66 -18.54 15.26 -13.02
N THR A 67 -18.92 16.49 -12.65
CA THR A 67 -19.31 17.52 -13.63
C THR A 67 -18.11 18.19 -14.30
N ALA A 68 -16.97 18.32 -13.59
CA ALA A 68 -15.69 18.76 -14.13
C ALA A 68 -14.53 18.32 -13.22
N ALA A 69 -13.41 17.88 -13.80
CA ALA A 69 -12.19 17.50 -13.09
C ALA A 69 -10.98 18.23 -13.70
N SER A 70 -11.03 19.56 -13.77
CA SER A 70 -9.98 20.39 -14.38
C SER A 70 -8.69 20.47 -13.56
N GLN A 71 -8.68 19.96 -12.33
CA GLN A 71 -7.53 19.87 -11.44
C GLN A 71 -7.42 18.46 -10.89
N PRO A 72 -6.20 17.94 -10.63
CA PRO A 72 -6.05 16.62 -10.03
C PRO A 72 -6.75 16.56 -8.67
N SER A 73 -7.34 15.42 -8.32
CA SER A 73 -7.95 15.25 -6.99
C SER A 73 -6.88 15.33 -5.89
N PRO A 74 -7.24 15.63 -4.62
CA PRO A 74 -6.27 15.62 -3.52
C PRO A 74 -5.47 14.31 -3.45
N ALA A 75 -6.14 13.17 -3.70
CA ALA A 75 -5.47 11.87 -3.76
C ALA A 75 -4.41 11.80 -4.88
N GLN A 76 -4.69 12.34 -6.07
CA GLN A 76 -3.70 12.37 -7.16
C GLN A 76 -2.57 13.35 -6.91
N GLN A 77 -2.83 14.47 -6.23
CA GLN A 77 -1.80 15.45 -5.88
C GLN A 77 -0.75 14.84 -4.95
N MET A 78 -1.17 14.01 -3.97
CA MET A 78 -0.25 13.29 -3.07
C MET A 78 0.72 12.36 -3.80
N MET A 79 0.36 11.91 -5.01
CA MET A 79 1.18 10.97 -5.78
C MET A 79 2.27 11.65 -6.62
N ASN A 80 2.20 12.96 -6.82
CA ASN A 80 3.13 13.75 -7.64
C ASN A 80 3.43 13.10 -9.01
N LEU A 81 2.37 12.71 -9.74
CA LEU A 81 2.47 11.87 -10.93
C LEU A 81 3.25 12.50 -12.08
N GLU A 82 3.15 13.82 -12.27
CA GLU A 82 3.87 14.52 -13.33
C GLU A 82 5.39 14.39 -13.17
N GLU A 83 5.88 14.49 -11.93
CA GLU A 83 7.31 14.29 -11.63
C GLU A 83 7.69 12.82 -11.76
N ALA A 84 6.88 11.91 -11.22
CA ALA A 84 7.13 10.47 -11.30
C ALA A 84 7.25 9.98 -12.76
N TRP A 85 6.41 10.50 -13.66
CA TRP A 85 6.41 10.12 -15.08
C TRP A 85 7.63 10.55 -15.87
N ARG A 86 8.47 11.45 -15.33
CA ARG A 86 9.78 11.73 -15.92
C ARG A 86 10.73 10.53 -15.82
N PHE A 87 10.47 9.63 -14.87
CA PHE A 87 11.33 8.47 -14.59
C PHE A 87 10.75 7.15 -15.07
N SER A 88 9.41 7.00 -15.03
CA SER A 88 8.71 5.79 -15.47
C SER A 88 7.22 6.03 -15.64
N ARG A 89 6.60 5.33 -16.58
CA ARG A 89 5.13 5.32 -16.77
C ARG A 89 4.52 3.92 -16.62
N GLY A 90 5.33 2.91 -16.28
CA GLY A 90 4.87 1.52 -16.07
C GLY A 90 4.89 0.64 -17.33
N ALA A 91 5.58 1.07 -18.39
CA ALA A 91 5.69 0.31 -19.65
C ALA A 91 6.18 -1.13 -19.42
N GLY A 92 5.53 -2.09 -20.09
CA GLY A 92 5.86 -3.51 -20.00
C GLY A 92 5.32 -4.24 -18.75
N GLN A 93 4.75 -3.51 -17.78
CA GLN A 93 4.14 -4.14 -16.62
C GLN A 93 2.71 -4.61 -16.89
N ARG A 94 2.37 -5.76 -16.30
CA ARG A 94 1.05 -6.38 -16.36
C ARG A 94 0.50 -6.42 -14.95
N VAL A 95 -0.47 -5.55 -14.66
CA VAL A 95 -1.09 -5.47 -13.33
C VAL A 95 -2.40 -6.26 -13.36
N ALA A 96 -2.48 -7.33 -12.60
CA ALA A 96 -3.74 -8.03 -12.38
C ALA A 96 -4.55 -7.31 -11.30
N VAL A 97 -5.83 -7.09 -11.58
CA VAL A 97 -6.80 -6.50 -10.68
C VAL A 97 -7.77 -7.62 -10.29
N ILE A 98 -7.59 -8.16 -9.09
CA ILE A 98 -8.49 -9.15 -8.48
C ILE A 98 -9.52 -8.38 -7.67
N ASP A 99 -10.73 -8.26 -8.22
CA ASP A 99 -11.74 -7.31 -7.78
C ASP A 99 -13.14 -7.70 -8.33
N THR A 100 -14.07 -6.76 -8.50
CA THR A 100 -15.44 -6.97 -8.98
C THR A 100 -15.59 -7.04 -10.50
N GLY A 101 -14.47 -7.17 -11.22
CA GLY A 101 -14.39 -7.05 -12.67
C GLY A 101 -14.13 -5.62 -13.14
N VAL A 102 -13.79 -5.45 -14.41
CA VAL A 102 -13.46 -4.13 -15.00
C VAL A 102 -14.24 -3.94 -16.28
N THR A 103 -15.13 -2.95 -16.32
CA THR A 103 -15.82 -2.57 -17.54
C THR A 103 -14.83 -1.95 -18.54
N PRO A 104 -14.82 -2.37 -19.82
CA PRO A 104 -14.03 -1.74 -20.86
C PRO A 104 -14.29 -0.24 -20.95
N HIS A 105 -13.22 0.54 -20.83
CA HIS A 105 -13.27 2.00 -20.81
C HIS A 105 -12.23 2.56 -21.81
N PRO A 106 -12.51 3.64 -22.57
CA PRO A 106 -11.57 4.21 -23.54
C PRO A 106 -10.21 4.59 -22.94
N ARG A 107 -10.20 4.93 -21.65
CA ARG A 107 -9.00 5.26 -20.88
C ARG A 107 -8.21 4.03 -20.38
N LEU A 108 -8.65 2.81 -20.67
CA LEU A 108 -7.92 1.57 -20.39
C LEU A 108 -7.63 0.80 -21.69
N PRO A 109 -6.82 1.36 -22.61
CA PRO A 109 -6.61 0.78 -23.95
C PRO A 109 -5.90 -0.58 -23.94
N ARG A 110 -5.30 -0.96 -22.80
CA ARG A 110 -4.54 -2.20 -22.61
C ARG A 110 -5.15 -3.10 -21.54
N LEU A 111 -6.48 -3.10 -21.48
CA LEU A 111 -7.28 -3.99 -20.65
C LEU A 111 -7.52 -5.31 -21.35
N ARG A 112 -7.40 -6.41 -20.62
CA ARG A 112 -7.86 -7.74 -21.04
C ARG A 112 -8.53 -8.49 -19.90
N GLY A 113 -9.43 -9.40 -20.26
CA GLY A 113 -10.05 -10.33 -19.32
C GLY A 113 -9.06 -11.39 -18.82
N GLY A 114 -9.14 -11.72 -17.54
CA GLY A 114 -8.37 -12.76 -16.86
C GLY A 114 -9.23 -13.94 -16.37
N GLY A 115 -10.56 -13.80 -16.41
CA GLY A 115 -11.51 -14.77 -15.94
C GLY A 115 -12.45 -14.24 -14.86
N ASP A 116 -13.40 -15.08 -14.47
CA ASP A 116 -14.47 -14.72 -13.55
C ASP A 116 -14.84 -15.89 -12.64
N TYR A 117 -14.67 -15.68 -11.34
CA TYR A 117 -15.03 -16.61 -10.28
C TYR A 117 -16.40 -16.32 -9.67
N VAL A 118 -17.18 -15.39 -10.23
CA VAL A 118 -18.51 -15.03 -9.74
C VAL A 118 -19.62 -15.64 -10.58
N SER A 119 -19.66 -15.43 -11.90
CA SER A 119 -20.76 -15.93 -12.75
C SER A 119 -20.36 -16.53 -14.09
N GLY A 120 -19.07 -16.79 -14.31
CA GLY A 120 -18.58 -17.56 -15.46
C GLY A 120 -18.32 -16.76 -16.75
N GLY A 121 -17.85 -15.52 -16.66
CA GLY A 121 -17.39 -14.68 -17.77
C GLY A 121 -15.87 -14.52 -17.93
N ASP A 122 -15.46 -13.47 -18.63
CA ASP A 122 -14.05 -13.14 -18.92
C ASP A 122 -13.42 -12.15 -17.92
N GLY A 123 -14.21 -11.61 -16.99
CA GLY A 123 -13.82 -10.60 -16.01
C GLY A 123 -14.09 -9.15 -16.45
N LEU A 124 -14.57 -8.92 -17.68
CA LEU A 124 -14.77 -7.57 -18.23
C LEU A 124 -16.15 -6.95 -17.95
N ALA A 125 -16.78 -7.36 -16.84
CA ALA A 125 -18.06 -6.85 -16.40
C ALA A 125 -18.00 -6.49 -14.93
N ASP A 126 -18.19 -5.21 -14.62
CA ASP A 126 -18.24 -4.68 -13.25
C ASP A 126 -19.67 -4.30 -12.89
N CYS A 127 -20.28 -5.05 -11.97
CA CYS A 127 -21.64 -4.80 -11.48
C CYS A 127 -21.66 -4.04 -10.15
N ASP A 128 -20.49 -3.75 -9.58
CA ASP A 128 -20.33 -3.23 -8.23
C ASP A 128 -19.75 -1.82 -8.22
N ALA A 129 -19.32 -1.31 -9.38
CA ALA A 129 -18.68 -0.01 -9.49
C ALA A 129 -17.46 0.13 -8.58
N HIS A 130 -16.62 -0.90 -8.57
CA HIS A 130 -15.43 -0.95 -7.73
C HIS A 130 -14.18 -1.30 -8.55
N GLY A 131 -14.14 -2.46 -9.20
CA GLY A 131 -12.95 -2.89 -9.96
C GLY A 131 -12.59 -1.97 -11.13
N THR A 132 -13.57 -1.37 -11.81
CA THR A 132 -13.28 -0.37 -12.87
C THR A 132 -12.60 0.88 -12.29
N LEU A 133 -13.01 1.30 -11.10
CA LEU A 133 -12.45 2.45 -10.41
C LEU A 133 -11.03 2.13 -9.93
N VAL A 134 -10.80 0.93 -9.39
CA VAL A 134 -9.47 0.44 -9.00
C VAL A 134 -8.53 0.39 -10.21
N ALA A 135 -8.95 -0.21 -11.32
CA ALA A 135 -8.17 -0.26 -12.56
C ALA A 135 -7.86 1.14 -13.12
N GLY A 136 -8.81 2.07 -12.99
CA GLY A 136 -8.63 3.47 -13.36
C GLY A 136 -7.51 4.15 -12.58
N LEU A 137 -7.47 3.98 -11.26
CA LEU A 137 -6.41 4.51 -10.40
C LEU A 137 -5.04 3.93 -10.73
N ILE A 138 -4.97 2.66 -11.16
CA ILE A 138 -3.72 2.02 -11.55
C ILE A 138 -3.23 2.55 -12.90
N ALA A 139 -4.05 2.50 -13.95
CA ALA A 139 -3.55 2.60 -15.33
C ALA A 139 -4.43 3.39 -16.31
N ALA A 140 -5.35 4.24 -15.84
CA ALA A 140 -6.07 5.11 -16.76
C ALA A 140 -5.10 5.99 -17.56
N ALA A 141 -5.17 5.93 -18.89
CA ALA A 141 -4.44 6.84 -19.77
C ALA A 141 -4.88 8.29 -19.50
N PRO A 142 -3.97 9.27 -19.51
CA PRO A 142 -4.33 10.68 -19.33
C PRO A 142 -5.24 11.19 -20.46
N SER A 143 -5.98 12.27 -20.19
CA SER A 143 -6.89 12.92 -21.14
C SER A 143 -6.53 14.41 -21.25
N PRO A 144 -6.67 15.06 -22.41
CA PRO A 144 -6.57 16.52 -22.49
C PRO A 144 -7.78 17.25 -21.88
N ASP A 145 -8.89 16.55 -21.66
CA ASP A 145 -10.17 17.14 -21.24
C ASP A 145 -10.34 17.23 -19.71
N ASP A 146 -9.46 16.59 -18.95
CA ASP A 146 -9.48 16.53 -17.49
C ASP A 146 -8.08 16.24 -16.93
N ALA A 147 -7.90 16.41 -15.63
CA ALA A 147 -6.62 16.24 -14.95
C ALA A 147 -6.42 14.83 -14.36
N PHE A 148 -7.38 13.91 -14.55
CA PHE A 148 -7.27 12.56 -14.00
C PHE A 148 -6.25 11.74 -14.82
N SER A 149 -5.56 10.80 -14.19
CA SER A 149 -4.81 9.71 -14.81
C SER A 149 -4.58 8.61 -13.76
N GLY A 150 -4.39 7.38 -14.21
CA GLY A 150 -3.84 6.33 -13.37
C GLY A 150 -2.37 6.58 -13.07
N VAL A 151 -1.84 5.99 -12.00
CA VAL A 151 -0.44 6.15 -11.58
C VAL A 151 0.54 5.62 -12.63
N ALA A 152 0.25 4.47 -13.24
CA ALA A 152 1.04 3.79 -14.25
C ALA A 152 0.27 3.67 -15.58
N PRO A 153 0.06 4.78 -16.31
CA PRO A 153 -0.77 4.79 -17.52
C PRO A 153 -0.20 3.94 -18.66
N ASP A 154 1.10 3.60 -18.60
CA ASP A 154 1.75 2.70 -19.53
C ASP A 154 1.82 1.23 -19.07
N ALA A 155 1.19 0.87 -17.95
CA ALA A 155 0.93 -0.54 -17.62
C ALA A 155 -0.26 -1.12 -18.42
N SER A 156 -0.40 -2.45 -18.39
CA SER A 156 -1.58 -3.16 -18.90
C SER A 156 -2.36 -3.76 -17.74
N ILE A 157 -3.69 -3.89 -17.89
CA ILE A 157 -4.58 -4.40 -16.84
C ILE A 157 -5.10 -5.78 -17.24
N ILE A 158 -5.03 -6.72 -16.29
CA ILE A 158 -5.67 -8.03 -16.37
C ILE A 158 -6.81 -8.02 -15.36
N SER A 159 -8.05 -8.01 -15.81
CA SER A 159 -9.20 -8.03 -14.89
C SER A 159 -9.58 -9.45 -14.52
N ILE A 160 -9.55 -9.79 -13.23
CA ILE A 160 -10.04 -11.06 -12.71
C ILE A 160 -11.19 -10.73 -11.76
N ARG A 161 -12.42 -11.06 -12.15
CA ARG A 161 -13.57 -10.88 -11.27
C ARG A 161 -13.59 -12.00 -10.24
N GLN A 162 -13.50 -11.66 -8.96
CA GLN A 162 -13.43 -12.63 -7.88
C GLN A 162 -14.52 -12.43 -6.82
N SER A 163 -15.00 -11.20 -6.64
CA SER A 163 -16.08 -10.85 -5.72
C SER A 163 -17.21 -10.11 -6.44
N SER A 164 -18.40 -10.10 -5.85
CA SER A 164 -19.47 -9.18 -6.20
C SER A 164 -20.53 -9.14 -5.10
N SER A 165 -20.88 -7.93 -4.67
CA SER A 165 -22.00 -7.66 -3.77
C SER A 165 -23.37 -7.85 -4.44
N ALA A 166 -23.40 -7.83 -5.78
CA ALA A 166 -24.63 -7.99 -6.56
C ALA A 166 -25.06 -9.45 -6.78
N PHE A 167 -24.17 -10.41 -6.52
CA PHE A 167 -24.39 -11.84 -6.74
C PHE A 167 -24.39 -12.61 -5.42
N ASP A 168 -25.07 -13.76 -5.40
CA ASP A 168 -25.04 -14.73 -4.29
C ASP A 168 -25.14 -16.15 -4.86
N ALA A 169 -24.80 -17.15 -4.04
CA ALA A 169 -25.03 -18.55 -4.36
C ALA A 169 -26.54 -18.82 -4.55
N LYS A 170 -26.88 -19.61 -5.58
CA LYS A 170 -28.28 -19.92 -5.91
C LYS A 170 -28.94 -20.74 -4.79
N ASP A 171 -28.24 -21.76 -4.31
CA ASP A 171 -28.73 -22.73 -3.33
C ASP A 171 -27.98 -22.60 -1.98
N ARG A 172 -27.92 -21.37 -1.44
CA ARG A 172 -27.15 -21.05 -0.23
C ARG A 172 -27.60 -21.91 0.97
N ARG A 173 -26.86 -22.99 1.26
CA ARG A 173 -26.99 -23.73 2.52
C ARG A 173 -26.14 -23.05 3.58
N ARG A 174 -26.74 -22.77 4.73
CA ARG A 174 -26.17 -21.92 5.79
C ARG A 174 -24.97 -22.57 6.52
N ASP A 175 -24.79 -23.88 6.34
CA ASP A 175 -23.99 -24.70 7.26
C ASP A 175 -22.60 -25.09 6.70
N ASP A 176 -22.29 -24.81 5.41
CA ASP A 176 -21.04 -25.24 4.73
C ASP A 176 -20.28 -24.09 4.01
N ALA A 177 -20.50 -22.82 4.37
CA ALA A 177 -19.95 -21.69 3.62
C ALA A 177 -18.46 -21.40 3.94
N ASP A 178 -17.60 -21.41 2.91
CA ASP A 178 -16.25 -20.83 2.91
C ASP A 178 -16.32 -19.34 3.34
N PRO A 179 -15.43 -18.83 4.21
CA PRO A 179 -15.41 -17.42 4.56
C PRO A 179 -15.47 -16.50 3.34
N ALA A 180 -16.43 -15.59 3.35
CA ALA A 180 -16.61 -14.61 2.29
C ALA A 180 -15.57 -13.49 2.38
N VAL A 181 -15.12 -13.01 1.23
CA VAL A 181 -14.39 -11.76 1.12
C VAL A 181 -15.41 -10.65 0.79
N GLY A 182 -15.66 -9.77 1.76
CA GLY A 182 -16.68 -8.73 1.62
C GLY A 182 -18.14 -9.22 1.61
N GLY A 183 -19.01 -8.43 0.99
CA GLY A 183 -20.44 -8.72 0.87
C GLY A 183 -20.79 -9.41 -0.45
N GLY A 184 -21.85 -10.23 -0.44
CA GLY A 184 -22.32 -10.98 -1.63
C GLY A 184 -21.56 -12.29 -1.84
N TYR A 185 -21.09 -12.51 -3.07
CA TYR A 185 -20.39 -13.71 -3.50
C TYR A 185 -18.90 -13.45 -3.68
N GLY A 186 -18.07 -14.41 -3.28
CA GLY A 186 -16.61 -14.32 -3.31
C GLY A 186 -16.05 -14.93 -2.03
N SER A 187 -15.15 -15.89 -2.17
CA SER A 187 -14.62 -16.66 -1.04
C SER A 187 -13.10 -16.60 -0.96
N VAL A 188 -12.53 -16.91 0.21
CA VAL A 188 -11.08 -17.00 0.37
C VAL A 188 -10.46 -18.04 -0.58
N THR A 189 -11.14 -19.16 -0.85
CA THR A 189 -10.67 -20.17 -1.82
C THR A 189 -10.62 -19.63 -3.25
N THR A 190 -11.66 -18.93 -3.69
CA THR A 190 -11.68 -18.34 -5.05
C THR A 190 -10.66 -17.21 -5.19
N LEU A 191 -10.40 -16.47 -4.10
CA LEU A 191 -9.31 -15.49 -4.05
C LEU A 191 -7.93 -16.15 -4.24
N ALA A 192 -7.66 -17.27 -3.56
CA ALA A 192 -6.43 -18.03 -3.75
C ALA A 192 -6.26 -18.49 -5.22
N ASN A 193 -7.33 -18.99 -5.83
CA ASN A 193 -7.32 -19.42 -7.23
C ASN A 193 -7.07 -18.24 -8.19
N ALA A 194 -7.65 -17.07 -7.90
CA ALA A 194 -7.45 -15.85 -8.67
C ALA A 194 -5.99 -15.37 -8.62
N VAL A 195 -5.31 -15.49 -7.48
CA VAL A 195 -3.88 -15.18 -7.35
C VAL A 195 -3.03 -16.09 -8.25
N VAL A 196 -3.26 -17.41 -8.19
CA VAL A 196 -2.53 -18.35 -9.06
C VAL A 196 -2.80 -18.05 -10.54
N ARG A 197 -4.06 -17.78 -10.90
CA ARG A 197 -4.45 -17.41 -12.26
C ARG A 197 -3.75 -16.14 -12.74
N ALA A 198 -3.63 -15.11 -11.90
CA ALA A 198 -2.94 -13.87 -12.23
C ALA A 198 -1.46 -14.13 -12.58
N VAL A 199 -0.78 -14.96 -11.79
CA VAL A 199 0.61 -15.37 -12.05
C VAL A 199 0.72 -16.14 -13.37
N ASP A 200 -0.19 -17.09 -13.63
CA ASP A 200 -0.18 -17.89 -14.86
C ASP A 200 -0.49 -17.05 -16.11
N LEU A 201 -1.23 -15.95 -15.96
CA LEU A 201 -1.44 -14.94 -17.01
C LEU A 201 -0.23 -13.99 -17.18
N GLY A 202 0.80 -14.15 -16.35
CA GLY A 202 2.04 -13.41 -16.34
C GLY A 202 1.93 -12.02 -15.73
N ALA A 203 1.06 -11.81 -14.75
CA ALA A 203 1.07 -10.58 -13.97
C ALA A 203 2.47 -10.35 -13.36
N THR A 204 2.95 -9.11 -13.39
CA THR A 204 4.15 -8.67 -12.65
C THR A 204 3.79 -8.00 -11.33
N VAL A 205 2.54 -7.52 -11.22
CA VAL A 205 1.93 -6.94 -10.04
C VAL A 205 0.51 -7.49 -9.92
N ILE A 206 0.08 -7.82 -8.71
CA ILE A 206 -1.30 -8.22 -8.40
C ILE A 206 -1.85 -7.23 -7.38
N ASN A 207 -2.93 -6.54 -7.71
CA ASN A 207 -3.72 -5.72 -6.79
C ASN A 207 -4.89 -6.56 -6.27
N ILE A 208 -5.01 -6.69 -4.95
CA ILE A 208 -6.13 -7.35 -4.28
C ILE A 208 -6.83 -6.34 -3.38
N SER A 209 -8.05 -5.98 -3.74
CA SER A 209 -8.91 -5.10 -2.94
C SER A 209 -9.65 -5.84 -1.82
N GLU A 210 -9.76 -7.16 -1.96
CA GLU A 210 -10.57 -8.03 -1.14
C GLU A 210 -9.90 -8.35 0.20
N VAL A 211 -10.71 -8.28 1.26
CA VAL A 211 -10.26 -8.58 2.63
C VAL A 211 -11.27 -9.48 3.32
N ALA A 212 -10.81 -10.64 3.78
CA ALA A 212 -11.54 -11.48 4.72
C ALA A 212 -11.03 -11.20 6.12
N CYS A 213 -11.91 -10.71 7.00
CA CYS A 213 -11.59 -10.55 8.40
C CYS A 213 -12.05 -11.74 9.23
N SER A 214 -11.34 -12.03 10.31
CA SER A 214 -11.76 -13.00 11.33
C SER A 214 -11.23 -12.62 12.72
N PRO A 215 -11.94 -12.97 13.80
CA PRO A 215 -11.43 -12.76 15.15
C PRO A 215 -10.10 -13.46 15.41
N ALA A 216 -9.26 -12.85 16.24
CA ALA A 216 -8.03 -13.44 16.74
C ALA A 216 -8.33 -14.77 17.46
N GLY A 217 -7.55 -15.81 17.15
CA GLY A 217 -7.75 -17.16 17.68
C GLY A 217 -8.75 -18.02 16.90
N ALA A 218 -9.57 -17.45 16.02
CA ALA A 218 -10.15 -18.23 14.93
C ALA A 218 -9.01 -18.66 14.00
N ARG A 219 -8.95 -19.93 13.59
CA ARG A 219 -8.03 -20.35 12.52
C ARG A 219 -8.64 -19.92 11.20
N PRO A 220 -8.14 -18.87 10.52
CA PRO A 220 -8.75 -18.43 9.28
C PRO A 220 -8.64 -19.55 8.25
N ALA A 221 -9.68 -19.72 7.43
CA ALA A 221 -9.70 -20.76 6.39
C ALA A 221 -8.93 -20.30 5.13
N ASP A 222 -7.69 -19.84 5.30
CA ASP A 222 -6.94 -19.12 4.28
C ASP A 222 -5.58 -19.75 3.93
N ARG A 223 -5.37 -21.01 4.31
CA ARG A 223 -4.13 -21.74 4.00
C ARG A 223 -3.82 -21.77 2.50
N SER A 224 -4.83 -21.97 1.65
CA SER A 224 -4.68 -21.94 0.20
C SER A 224 -4.29 -20.55 -0.30
N LEU A 225 -4.84 -19.50 0.31
CA LEU A 225 -4.51 -18.11 -0.02
C LEU A 225 -3.07 -17.77 0.38
N GLY A 226 -2.65 -18.15 1.60
CA GLY A 226 -1.25 -18.03 2.04
C GLY A 226 -0.28 -18.73 1.09
N ALA A 227 -0.61 -19.95 0.67
CA ALA A 227 0.18 -20.69 -0.32
C ALA A 227 0.22 -19.98 -1.69
N ALA A 228 -0.89 -19.40 -2.13
CA ALA A 228 -1.00 -18.69 -3.41
C ALA A 228 -0.21 -17.37 -3.42
N VAL A 229 -0.27 -16.56 -2.37
CA VAL A 229 0.52 -15.30 -2.30
C VAL A 229 2.01 -15.59 -2.16
N ARG A 230 2.40 -16.61 -1.39
CA ARG A 230 3.79 -17.08 -1.37
C ARG A 230 4.25 -17.58 -2.74
N TYR A 231 3.41 -18.35 -3.44
CA TYR A 231 3.68 -18.82 -4.79
C TYR A 231 3.91 -17.69 -5.80
N ALA A 232 3.15 -16.58 -5.67
CA ALA A 232 3.33 -15.38 -6.47
C ALA A 232 4.65 -14.67 -6.14
N PHE A 233 4.95 -14.48 -4.85
CA PHE A 233 6.20 -13.89 -4.38
C PHE A 233 7.43 -14.67 -4.90
N ASP A 234 7.42 -16.00 -4.77
CA ASP A 234 8.50 -16.88 -5.25
C ASP A 234 8.65 -16.85 -6.78
N ARG A 235 7.65 -16.34 -7.52
CA ARG A 235 7.69 -16.12 -8.97
C ARG A 235 8.01 -14.68 -9.35
N ASN A 236 8.52 -13.90 -8.40
CA ASN A 236 8.88 -12.50 -8.59
C ASN A 236 7.67 -11.65 -9.04
N VAL A 237 6.50 -11.92 -8.47
CA VAL A 237 5.29 -11.10 -8.63
C VAL A 237 5.03 -10.36 -7.32
N VAL A 238 4.88 -9.04 -7.40
CA VAL A 238 4.54 -8.23 -6.22
C VAL A 238 3.03 -8.28 -6.01
N VAL A 239 2.59 -8.72 -4.84
CA VAL A 239 1.17 -8.74 -4.45
C VAL A 239 0.91 -7.57 -3.51
N VAL A 240 0.04 -6.66 -3.91
CA VAL A 240 -0.36 -5.47 -3.14
C VAL A 240 -1.79 -5.67 -2.67
N VAL A 241 -2.03 -5.52 -1.38
CA VAL A 241 -3.30 -5.92 -0.75
C VAL A 241 -3.85 -4.84 0.17
N ALA A 242 -5.17 -4.70 0.23
CA ALA A 242 -5.81 -3.76 1.15
C ALA A 242 -5.65 -4.23 2.62
N ALA A 243 -5.40 -3.29 3.55
CA ALA A 243 -5.34 -3.60 4.98
C ALA A 243 -6.71 -3.95 5.58
N GLY A 244 -7.80 -3.53 4.95
CA GLY A 244 -9.18 -3.74 5.40
C GLY A 244 -9.85 -2.46 5.89
N ASN A 245 -11.19 -2.48 5.93
CA ASN A 245 -12.00 -1.36 6.40
C ASN A 245 -12.86 -1.81 7.58
N LEU A 246 -12.92 -0.98 8.62
CA LEU A 246 -13.85 -1.16 9.72
C LEU A 246 -15.28 -1.06 9.21
N SER A 247 -16.07 -2.11 9.45
CA SER A 247 -17.46 -2.16 9.04
C SER A 247 -18.32 -2.79 10.12
N GLN A 248 -19.28 -2.03 10.63
CA GLN A 248 -20.21 -2.48 11.66
C GLN A 248 -21.02 -3.68 11.17
N GLY A 249 -21.24 -4.66 12.05
CA GLY A 249 -21.97 -5.89 11.71
C GLY A 249 -21.23 -6.85 10.78
N SER A 250 -19.94 -6.65 10.55
CA SER A 250 -19.06 -7.55 9.79
C SER A 250 -17.97 -8.16 10.68
N ALA A 251 -17.22 -9.12 10.14
CA ALA A 251 -16.03 -9.65 10.82
C ALA A 251 -14.89 -8.62 10.94
N CYS A 252 -14.95 -7.50 10.22
CA CYS A 252 -14.02 -6.36 10.34
C CYS A 252 -14.55 -5.28 11.29
N ALA A 253 -15.43 -5.60 12.25
CA ALA A 253 -16.05 -4.57 13.09
C ALA A 253 -15.13 -4.02 14.20
N GLU A 254 -14.18 -4.84 14.68
CA GLU A 254 -13.32 -4.52 15.82
C GLU A 254 -11.94 -4.05 15.33
N GLN A 255 -11.50 -2.89 15.85
CA GLN A 255 -10.17 -2.35 15.56
C GLN A 255 -9.12 -3.00 16.48
N ASN A 256 -7.95 -3.27 15.92
CA ASN A 256 -6.79 -3.72 16.69
C ASN A 256 -6.28 -2.60 17.60
N PRO A 257 -6.12 -2.84 18.91
CA PRO A 257 -5.56 -1.87 19.83
C PRO A 257 -4.07 -1.63 19.56
N PRO A 258 -3.50 -0.52 20.08
CA PRO A 258 -2.06 -0.28 20.02
C PRO A 258 -1.24 -1.46 20.57
N PRO A 259 0.01 -1.63 20.12
CA PRO A 259 0.90 -2.68 20.61
C PRO A 259 1.07 -2.67 22.14
N LEU A 260 1.24 -3.85 22.73
CA LEU A 260 1.51 -3.98 24.16
C LEU A 260 2.97 -3.59 24.47
N PRO A 261 3.28 -3.10 25.69
CA PRO A 261 4.67 -2.87 26.08
C PRO A 261 5.50 -4.15 25.94
N GLY A 262 6.61 -4.08 25.19
CA GLY A 262 7.48 -5.23 24.91
C GLY A 262 7.07 -6.09 23.71
N ASP A 263 6.05 -5.67 22.96
CA ASP A 263 5.61 -6.28 21.69
C ASP A 263 5.60 -5.18 20.61
N PRO A 264 6.76 -4.69 20.16
CA PRO A 264 6.85 -3.55 19.23
C PRO A 264 6.14 -3.85 17.90
N ASP A 265 6.20 -5.10 17.44
CA ASP A 265 5.51 -5.55 16.23
C ASP A 265 4.00 -5.62 16.42
N GLY A 266 3.46 -5.68 17.64
CA GLY A 266 2.03 -5.60 17.95
C GLY A 266 1.20 -6.85 17.63
N TRP A 267 1.82 -8.02 17.52
CA TRP A 267 1.12 -9.28 17.22
C TRP A 267 0.30 -9.80 18.41
N GLY A 268 0.75 -9.53 19.63
CA GLY A 268 0.10 -9.94 20.86
C GLY A 268 -1.18 -9.17 21.18
N SER A 269 -1.40 -8.02 20.52
CA SER A 269 -2.58 -7.17 20.71
C SER A 269 -3.68 -7.39 19.66
N VAL A 270 -3.44 -8.23 18.64
CA VAL A 270 -4.38 -8.46 17.53
C VAL A 270 -5.70 -9.06 18.04
N GLN A 271 -6.80 -8.45 17.61
CA GLN A 271 -8.19 -8.88 17.83
C GLN A 271 -8.90 -9.23 16.51
N THR A 272 -8.54 -8.59 15.41
CA THR A 272 -9.08 -8.81 14.07
C THR A 272 -7.95 -9.10 13.10
N VAL A 273 -7.92 -10.32 12.57
CA VAL A 273 -7.01 -10.73 11.48
C VAL A 273 -7.60 -10.30 10.15
N ALA A 274 -6.76 -9.74 9.27
CA ALA A 274 -7.11 -9.39 7.90
C ALA A 274 -6.33 -10.26 6.91
N SER A 275 -7.02 -11.07 6.12
CA SER A 275 -6.42 -11.91 5.07
C SER A 275 -6.79 -11.38 3.69
N PRO A 276 -5.84 -11.23 2.74
CA PRO A 276 -4.45 -11.70 2.78
C PRO A 276 -3.42 -10.76 3.46
N ALA A 277 -3.82 -9.59 3.97
CA ALA A 277 -2.88 -8.59 4.53
C ALA A 277 -1.87 -9.16 5.52
N TRP A 278 -2.32 -10.03 6.43
CA TRP A 278 -1.47 -10.65 7.46
C TRP A 278 -0.36 -11.58 6.94
N PHE A 279 -0.30 -11.87 5.63
CA PHE A 279 0.77 -12.66 5.00
C PHE A 279 2.01 -11.83 4.64
N SER A 280 2.17 -10.60 5.13
CA SER A 280 3.48 -9.90 5.10
C SER A 280 4.55 -10.83 5.71
N PRO A 281 5.71 -11.05 5.05
CA PRO A 281 6.32 -10.23 4.00
C PRO A 281 6.05 -10.66 2.55
N TYR A 282 5.12 -11.57 2.27
CA TYR A 282 4.84 -12.04 0.90
C TYR A 282 3.93 -11.11 0.10
N VAL A 283 3.28 -10.20 0.80
CA VAL A 283 2.38 -9.18 0.26
C VAL A 283 2.80 -7.81 0.80
N LEU A 284 2.50 -6.75 0.06
CA LEU A 284 2.63 -5.37 0.51
C LEU A 284 1.25 -4.87 0.93
N ALA A 285 0.98 -4.83 2.23
CA ALA A 285 -0.31 -4.45 2.77
C ALA A 285 -0.44 -2.93 2.92
N VAL A 286 -1.58 -2.41 2.46
CA VAL A 286 -1.79 -0.97 2.26
C VAL A 286 -2.88 -0.43 3.16
N GLY A 287 -2.49 0.40 4.12
CA GLY A 287 -3.38 1.23 4.92
C GLY A 287 -3.89 2.45 4.15
N SER A 288 -4.86 3.16 4.74
CA SER A 288 -5.46 4.35 4.15
C SER A 288 -5.11 5.61 4.92
N VAL A 289 -4.76 6.67 4.21
CA VAL A 289 -4.73 8.04 4.73
C VAL A 289 -5.78 8.91 4.07
N ASP A 290 -6.27 9.90 4.81
CA ASP A 290 -7.12 10.93 4.26
C ASP A 290 -6.32 11.84 3.31
N ALA A 291 -6.83 12.04 2.10
CA ALA A 291 -6.12 12.76 1.05
C ALA A 291 -5.96 14.27 1.29
N GLY A 292 -6.77 14.86 2.17
CA GLY A 292 -6.69 16.29 2.49
C GLY A 292 -5.72 16.59 3.63
N THR A 293 -5.61 15.67 4.59
CA THR A 293 -4.86 15.88 5.84
C THR A 293 -3.59 15.03 5.95
N GLY A 294 -3.49 13.93 5.21
CA GLY A 294 -2.44 12.92 5.35
C GLY A 294 -2.57 12.07 6.62
N ALA A 295 -3.61 12.27 7.44
CA ALA A 295 -3.83 11.51 8.66
C ALA A 295 -4.35 10.09 8.34
N PRO A 296 -4.06 9.07 9.18
CA PRO A 296 -4.66 7.75 9.03
C PRO A 296 -6.19 7.83 8.96
N SER A 297 -6.78 7.17 7.97
CA SER A 297 -8.23 7.13 7.80
C SER A 297 -8.88 6.36 8.94
N SER A 298 -9.93 6.91 9.53
CA SER A 298 -10.62 6.30 10.69
C SER A 298 -11.23 4.93 10.41
N PHE A 299 -11.49 4.61 9.15
CA PHE A 299 -11.98 3.30 8.73
C PHE A 299 -10.86 2.29 8.46
N SER A 300 -9.59 2.69 8.37
CA SER A 300 -8.50 1.76 8.02
C SER A 300 -8.30 0.77 9.17
N LEU A 301 -8.35 -0.54 8.87
CA LEU A 301 -8.03 -1.55 9.86
C LEU A 301 -6.52 -1.51 10.15
N HIS A 302 -6.16 -1.41 11.43
CA HIS A 302 -4.77 -1.39 11.86
C HIS A 302 -4.28 -2.82 12.00
N GLY A 303 -2.98 -3.04 11.88
CA GLY A 303 -2.40 -4.34 12.18
C GLY A 303 -0.88 -4.37 12.03
N PRO A 304 -0.25 -5.41 12.61
CA PRO A 304 1.20 -5.62 12.53
C PRO A 304 1.71 -5.91 11.12
N TRP A 305 0.78 -6.16 10.20
CA TRP A 305 1.05 -6.45 8.80
C TRP A 305 0.98 -5.24 7.88
N VAL A 306 0.58 -4.05 8.36
CA VAL A 306 0.51 -2.86 7.51
C VAL A 306 1.93 -2.40 7.19
N ASP A 307 2.28 -2.39 5.90
CA ASP A 307 3.63 -2.04 5.45
C ASP A 307 3.74 -0.56 5.05
N VAL A 308 2.73 -0.04 4.35
CA VAL A 308 2.67 1.35 3.87
C VAL A 308 1.23 1.84 3.82
N ALA A 309 1.03 3.14 3.61
CA ALA A 309 -0.27 3.73 3.33
C ALA A 309 -0.29 4.56 2.04
N ALA A 310 -1.50 4.75 1.51
CA ALA A 310 -1.77 5.62 0.38
C ALA A 310 -3.14 6.30 0.53
N PRO A 311 -3.44 7.34 -0.27
CA PRO A 311 -4.71 8.06 -0.16
C PRO A 311 -5.92 7.12 -0.38
N GLY A 312 -6.83 7.07 0.58
CA GLY A 312 -8.07 6.27 0.47
C GLY A 312 -9.34 7.11 0.62
N THR A 313 -9.23 8.44 0.55
CA THR A 313 -10.35 9.39 0.43
C THR A 313 -10.11 10.34 -0.75
N GLY A 314 -11.10 11.15 -1.12
CA GLY A 314 -10.95 12.13 -2.21
C GLY A 314 -10.73 11.47 -3.59
N ILE A 315 -11.32 10.29 -3.78
CA ILE A 315 -11.11 9.46 -4.96
C ILE A 315 -11.97 9.97 -6.12
N ILE A 316 -11.33 10.13 -7.28
CA ILE A 316 -11.96 10.24 -8.60
C ILE A 316 -11.45 9.06 -9.40
N SER A 317 -12.29 8.40 -10.19
CA SER A 317 -11.85 7.37 -11.12
C SER A 317 -12.79 7.19 -12.31
N LEU A 318 -12.59 6.15 -13.10
CA LEU A 318 -13.36 5.83 -14.30
C LEU A 318 -14.75 5.29 -13.95
N ASP A 319 -15.74 5.68 -14.75
CA ASP A 319 -17.11 5.15 -14.65
C ASP A 319 -17.18 3.69 -15.11
N SER A 320 -17.79 2.83 -14.28
CA SER A 320 -18.03 1.41 -14.59
C SER A 320 -19.22 1.17 -15.51
N THR A 321 -20.00 2.20 -15.83
CA THR A 321 -21.16 2.09 -16.74
C THR A 321 -20.69 1.68 -18.15
N PRO A 322 -21.26 0.63 -18.76
CA PRO A 322 -20.85 0.19 -20.09
C PRO A 322 -20.90 1.31 -21.13
N ARG A 323 -19.81 1.46 -21.89
CA ARG A 323 -19.61 2.50 -22.92
C ARG A 323 -19.54 3.94 -22.39
N SER A 324 -19.41 4.13 -21.07
CA SER A 324 -19.11 5.45 -20.51
C SER A 324 -17.67 5.85 -20.81
N SER A 325 -17.44 7.15 -20.87
CA SER A 325 -16.12 7.78 -20.89
C SER A 325 -15.95 8.76 -19.72
N SER A 326 -16.89 8.77 -18.78
CA SER A 326 -16.98 9.74 -17.70
C SER A 326 -16.07 9.38 -16.53
N LEU A 327 -15.77 10.40 -15.72
CA LEU A 327 -15.17 10.22 -14.39
C LEU A 327 -16.25 10.23 -13.33
N VAL A 328 -16.01 9.54 -12.21
CA VAL A 328 -16.92 9.38 -11.08
C VAL A 328 -16.19 9.63 -9.76
N ASN A 329 -16.89 10.16 -8.77
CA ASN A 329 -16.33 10.44 -7.43
C ASN A 329 -17.22 9.95 -6.28
N ALA A 330 -18.35 9.33 -6.61
CA ALA A 330 -19.31 8.81 -5.64
C ALA A 330 -20.09 7.66 -6.25
N GLN A 331 -20.75 6.87 -5.39
CA GLN A 331 -21.75 5.89 -5.76
C GLN A 331 -23.13 6.33 -5.29
N ARG A 332 -24.18 5.97 -6.02
CA ARG A 332 -25.55 6.25 -5.60
C ARG A 332 -25.95 5.34 -4.43
N SER A 333 -26.51 5.94 -3.38
CA SER A 333 -27.21 5.24 -2.31
C SER A 333 -28.61 5.82 -2.09
N ASN A 334 -29.46 5.10 -1.36
CA ASN A 334 -30.79 5.54 -0.96
C ASN A 334 -30.75 6.82 -0.11
N SER A 335 -29.64 7.07 0.57
CA SER A 335 -29.40 8.27 1.40
C SER A 335 -28.70 9.42 0.63
N GLY A 336 -28.54 9.30 -0.69
CA GLY A 336 -27.79 10.24 -1.53
C GLY A 336 -26.44 9.69 -2.02
N PRO A 337 -25.64 10.47 -2.77
CA PRO A 337 -24.31 10.05 -3.21
C PRO A 337 -23.39 9.79 -2.02
N LEU A 338 -22.76 8.61 -1.99
CA LEU A 338 -21.72 8.28 -1.04
C LEU A 338 -20.35 8.47 -1.69
N PRO A 339 -19.42 9.19 -1.05
CA PRO A 339 -18.08 9.37 -1.59
C PRO A 339 -17.35 8.03 -1.68
N LEU A 340 -16.44 7.94 -2.65
CA LEU A 340 -15.55 6.80 -2.79
C LEU A 340 -14.46 6.87 -1.72
N LEU A 341 -14.41 5.86 -0.85
CA LEU A 341 -13.40 5.72 0.20
C LEU A 341 -13.12 4.26 0.53
N GLY A 342 -11.94 3.97 1.04
CA GLY A 342 -11.53 2.63 1.47
C GLY A 342 -10.07 2.31 1.19
N THR A 343 -9.51 1.37 1.95
CA THR A 343 -8.17 0.81 1.70
C THR A 343 -8.05 0.12 0.34
N SER A 344 -9.16 -0.36 -0.22
CA SER A 344 -9.24 -0.84 -1.60
C SER A 344 -8.95 0.23 -2.66
N PHE A 345 -9.11 1.52 -2.34
CA PHE A 345 -8.70 2.64 -3.20
C PHE A 345 -7.29 3.15 -2.90
N SER A 346 -6.74 2.90 -1.70
CA SER A 346 -5.32 3.12 -1.39
C SER A 346 -4.42 2.12 -2.14
N THR A 347 -4.83 0.85 -2.16
CA THR A 347 -4.11 -0.27 -2.79
C THR A 347 -3.68 -0.01 -4.25
N PRO A 348 -4.56 0.50 -5.16
CA PRO A 348 -4.18 0.75 -6.55
C PRO A 348 -3.15 1.87 -6.74
N PHE A 349 -3.06 2.83 -5.82
CA PHE A 349 -1.99 3.83 -5.85
C PHE A 349 -0.63 3.15 -5.66
N VAL A 350 -0.54 2.27 -4.66
CA VAL A 350 0.68 1.48 -4.39
C VAL A 350 0.95 0.50 -5.55
N ALA A 351 -0.05 -0.22 -6.06
CA ALA A 351 0.12 -1.15 -7.18
C ALA A 351 0.61 -0.43 -8.46
N GLY A 352 0.12 0.79 -8.71
CA GLY A 352 0.64 1.65 -9.75
C GLY A 352 2.10 2.05 -9.51
N THR A 353 2.46 2.47 -8.31
CA THR A 353 3.85 2.80 -7.95
C THR A 353 4.78 1.60 -8.09
N VAL A 354 4.36 0.40 -7.68
CA VAL A 354 5.07 -0.87 -7.93
C VAL A 354 5.32 -1.05 -9.43
N ALA A 355 4.30 -0.84 -10.28
CA ALA A 355 4.48 -0.95 -11.72
C ALA A 355 5.47 0.10 -12.27
N LEU A 356 5.46 1.32 -11.77
CA LEU A 356 6.46 2.33 -12.14
C LEU A 356 7.88 1.89 -11.76
N VAL A 357 8.07 1.41 -10.53
CA VAL A 357 9.37 0.94 -10.01
C VAL A 357 9.87 -0.25 -10.82
N ARG A 358 9.02 -1.27 -11.08
CA ARG A 358 9.40 -2.45 -11.87
C ARG A 358 9.75 -2.12 -13.32
N ALA A 359 9.08 -1.14 -13.93
CA ALA A 359 9.43 -0.68 -15.27
C ALA A 359 10.78 0.05 -15.31
N ARG A 360 11.12 0.80 -14.25
CA ARG A 360 12.40 1.52 -14.14
C ARG A 360 13.56 0.61 -13.76
N TYR A 361 13.32 -0.33 -12.85
CA TYR A 361 14.31 -1.23 -12.28
C TYR A 361 13.91 -2.69 -12.55
N PRO A 362 13.95 -3.16 -13.81
CA PRO A 362 13.45 -4.48 -14.20
C PRO A 362 14.23 -5.66 -13.59
N GLY A 363 15.43 -5.40 -13.05
CA GLY A 363 16.26 -6.40 -12.39
C GLY A 363 15.91 -6.68 -10.93
N LEU A 364 15.08 -5.85 -10.29
CA LEU A 364 14.70 -6.05 -8.89
C LEU A 364 13.73 -7.22 -8.74
N SER A 365 13.95 -8.01 -7.70
CA SER A 365 13.00 -9.01 -7.20
C SER A 365 11.78 -8.36 -6.55
N ALA A 366 10.73 -9.15 -6.30
CA ALA A 366 9.51 -8.66 -5.66
C ALA A 366 9.80 -8.11 -4.27
N GLY A 367 10.63 -8.81 -3.48
CA GLY A 367 11.07 -8.35 -2.17
C GLY A 367 11.85 -7.03 -2.23
N GLU A 368 12.78 -6.88 -3.18
CA GLU A 368 13.54 -5.62 -3.33
C GLU A 368 12.67 -4.45 -3.80
N VAL A 369 11.64 -4.70 -4.61
CA VAL A 369 10.66 -3.68 -4.99
C VAL A 369 9.82 -3.25 -3.78
N MET A 370 9.35 -4.21 -2.98
CA MET A 370 8.59 -3.95 -1.75
C MET A 370 9.43 -3.17 -0.74
N ASP A 371 10.67 -3.61 -0.48
CA ASP A 371 11.64 -2.93 0.40
C ASP A 371 11.88 -1.49 -0.08
N ARG A 372 12.11 -1.30 -1.38
CA ARG A 372 12.30 0.04 -1.94
C ARG A 372 11.12 0.97 -1.68
N ILE A 373 9.89 0.49 -1.84
CA ILE A 373 8.70 1.29 -1.58
C ILE A 373 8.61 1.64 -0.10
N VAL A 374 8.76 0.64 0.78
CA VAL A 374 8.75 0.79 2.24
C VAL A 374 9.79 1.82 2.70
N ARG A 375 11.03 1.71 2.23
CA ARG A 375 12.16 2.56 2.66
C ARG A 375 12.06 4.00 2.19
N THR A 376 11.26 4.26 1.17
CA THR A 376 11.06 5.60 0.61
C THR A 376 9.77 6.26 1.09
N ALA A 377 8.96 5.55 1.87
CA ALA A 377 7.73 6.10 2.43
C ALA A 377 8.00 7.16 3.51
N HIS A 378 7.05 8.07 3.67
CA HIS A 378 7.09 9.10 4.70
C HIS A 378 6.62 8.54 6.04
N ALA A 379 7.59 7.98 6.77
CA ALA A 379 7.36 7.26 8.03
C ALA A 379 6.74 8.12 9.15
N PRO A 380 5.94 7.51 10.04
CA PRO A 380 5.52 8.14 11.28
C PRO A 380 6.74 8.40 12.17
N GLY A 381 6.56 9.20 13.24
CA GLY A 381 7.66 9.56 14.15
C GLY A 381 8.52 8.38 14.66
N PRO A 382 7.92 7.25 15.06
CA PRO A 382 8.66 6.04 15.46
C PRO A 382 9.31 5.24 14.32
N GLY A 383 9.08 5.58 13.05
CA GLY A 383 9.57 4.85 11.88
C GLY A 383 8.59 3.80 11.34
N HIS A 384 7.76 3.22 12.20
CA HIS A 384 6.68 2.28 11.84
C HIS A 384 5.52 2.39 12.85
N ASP A 385 4.28 2.18 12.39
CA ASP A 385 3.12 1.97 13.26
C ASP A 385 2.06 1.06 12.60
N GLN A 386 1.05 0.67 13.37
CA GLN A 386 0.06 -0.31 12.90
C GLN A 386 -1.01 0.30 11.98
N ALA A 387 -1.03 1.62 11.81
CA ALA A 387 -2.04 2.34 11.05
C ALA A 387 -1.59 2.63 9.61
N ILE A 388 -0.34 3.06 9.45
CA ILE A 388 0.25 3.42 8.15
C ILE A 388 1.55 2.68 7.85
N GLY A 389 1.97 1.76 8.71
CA GLY A 389 3.20 1.01 8.53
C GLY A 389 4.41 1.93 8.55
N HIS A 390 5.29 1.77 7.56
CA HIS A 390 6.44 2.64 7.31
C HIS A 390 6.06 3.98 6.66
N GLY A 391 4.77 4.29 6.55
CA GLY A 391 4.28 5.61 6.20
C GLY A 391 3.59 5.70 4.84
N VAL A 392 3.28 6.93 4.46
CA VAL A 392 2.63 7.22 3.17
C VAL A 392 3.64 7.09 2.04
N ILE A 393 3.30 6.36 0.98
CA ILE A 393 4.21 6.15 -0.15
C ILE A 393 4.64 7.47 -0.82
N ASP A 394 5.92 7.57 -1.15
CA ASP A 394 6.46 8.64 -2.01
C ASP A 394 6.85 8.02 -3.36
N THR A 395 6.03 8.27 -4.37
CA THR A 395 6.21 7.69 -5.72
C THR A 395 7.47 8.20 -6.40
N VAL A 396 7.87 9.45 -6.14
CA VAL A 396 9.07 10.05 -6.75
C VAL A 396 10.32 9.52 -6.06
N ALA A 397 10.33 9.46 -4.73
CA ALA A 397 11.46 8.88 -3.99
C ALA A 397 11.62 7.38 -4.33
N ALA A 398 10.52 6.63 -4.42
CA ALA A 398 10.54 5.23 -4.88
C ALA A 398 11.18 5.10 -6.29
N LEU A 399 11.12 6.11 -7.15
CA LEU A 399 11.75 6.08 -8.46
C LEU A 399 13.18 6.64 -8.48
N THR A 400 13.58 7.46 -7.52
CA THR A 400 14.82 8.26 -7.61
C THR A 400 15.84 8.02 -6.50
N ALA A 401 15.42 7.57 -5.31
CA ALA A 401 16.30 7.42 -4.16
C ALA A 401 17.41 6.38 -4.41
N GLU A 402 18.63 6.74 -4.06
CA GLU A 402 19.74 5.79 -3.92
C GLU A 402 19.66 5.18 -2.51
N LEU A 403 19.43 3.87 -2.45
CA LEU A 403 19.23 3.18 -1.19
C LEU A 403 20.53 2.51 -0.75
N PRO A 404 20.96 2.67 0.52
CA PRO A 404 22.12 1.93 1.02
C PRO A 404 21.89 0.42 0.94
N GLU A 405 22.97 -0.31 0.66
CA GLU A 405 23.00 -1.78 0.69
C GLU A 405 22.79 -2.30 2.11
N GLY A 406 21.98 -3.36 2.24
CA GLY A 406 21.68 -4.01 3.52
C GLY A 406 20.31 -3.65 4.12
N PRO A 407 19.91 -4.34 5.20
CA PRO A 407 18.62 -4.12 5.86
C PRO A 407 18.56 -2.72 6.49
N LEU A 408 17.34 -2.20 6.65
CA LEU A 408 17.08 -0.98 7.40
C LEU A 408 17.74 -1.05 8.78
N ALA A 409 18.44 0.01 9.18
CA ALA A 409 18.89 0.16 10.55
C ALA A 409 17.67 0.27 11.46
N ASP A 410 17.67 -0.46 12.56
CA ASP A 410 16.64 -0.39 13.58
C ASP A 410 16.53 1.06 14.10
N PRO A 411 15.39 1.75 13.93
CA PRO A 411 15.22 3.13 14.37
C PRO A 411 15.32 3.29 15.89
N GLU A 412 15.19 2.20 16.66
CA GLU A 412 15.40 2.21 18.11
C GLU A 412 16.89 2.20 18.50
N VAL A 413 17.80 1.88 17.57
CA VAL A 413 19.24 1.95 17.80
C VAL A 413 19.73 3.36 17.44
N PRO A 414 20.17 4.19 18.41
CA PRO A 414 20.68 5.52 18.13
C PRO A 414 21.95 5.40 17.27
N ALA A 415 21.85 5.77 15.99
CA ALA A 415 23.02 5.92 15.15
C ALA A 415 23.66 7.29 15.42
N PRO A 416 24.97 7.35 15.69
CA PRO A 416 25.65 8.63 15.76
C PRO A 416 25.54 9.32 14.40
N ILE A 417 24.93 10.50 14.37
CA ILE A 417 24.94 11.35 13.17
C ILE A 417 26.40 11.70 12.91
N ALA A 418 26.93 11.20 11.79
CA ALA A 418 28.27 11.57 11.36
C ALA A 418 28.33 13.09 11.26
N ALA A 419 29.33 13.70 11.91
CA ALA A 419 29.53 15.14 11.82
C ALA A 419 29.56 15.55 10.33
N PRO A 420 28.94 16.68 9.95
CA PRO A 420 29.00 17.17 8.57
C PRO A 420 30.43 17.08 8.07
N ALA A 421 30.62 16.51 6.88
CA ALA A 421 31.95 16.46 6.27
C ALA A 421 32.54 17.87 6.30
N VAL A 422 33.69 18.02 6.96
CA VAL A 422 34.37 19.31 7.04
C VAL A 422 34.60 19.76 5.61
N ALA A 423 33.98 20.88 5.23
CA ALA A 423 34.14 21.41 3.88
C ALA A 423 35.65 21.55 3.60
N PRO A 424 36.12 21.09 2.42
CA PRO A 424 37.54 21.24 2.08
C PRO A 424 37.92 22.72 2.22
N ALA A 425 39.10 22.97 2.81
CA ALA A 425 39.59 24.32 3.02
C ALA A 425 39.51 25.11 1.69
N PRO A 426 39.09 26.39 1.71
CA PRO A 426 38.91 27.16 0.49
C PRO A 426 40.18 27.15 -0.36
N ASP A 427 40.08 26.74 -1.62
CA ASP A 427 41.22 26.78 -2.54
C ASP A 427 41.54 28.25 -2.89
N HIS A 428 42.65 28.73 -2.36
CA HIS A 428 43.14 30.09 -2.60
C HIS A 428 44.06 30.19 -3.82
N SER A 429 44.30 29.09 -4.55
CA SER A 429 45.14 29.09 -5.75
C SER A 429 44.69 30.11 -6.81
N PRO A 430 43.39 30.32 -7.12
CA PRO A 430 42.97 31.28 -8.14
C PRO A 430 43.21 32.72 -7.68
N ARG A 431 42.97 33.01 -6.38
CA ARG A 431 43.22 34.31 -5.77
C ARG A 431 44.70 34.66 -5.80
N ASN A 432 45.55 33.71 -5.45
CA ASN A 432 47.00 33.93 -5.41
C ASN A 432 47.56 34.17 -6.82
N VAL A 433 47.11 33.42 -7.83
CA VAL A 433 47.48 33.64 -9.24
C VAL A 433 47.03 35.03 -9.71
N ALA A 434 45.81 35.47 -9.35
CA ALA A 434 45.32 36.80 -9.71
C ALA A 434 46.15 37.92 -9.08
N LEU A 435 46.49 37.80 -7.78
CA LEU A 435 47.31 38.79 -7.06
C LEU A 435 48.73 38.90 -7.62
N VAL A 436 49.35 37.76 -7.94
CA VAL A 436 50.69 37.74 -8.58
C VAL A 436 50.62 38.38 -9.97
N GLY A 437 49.58 38.09 -10.76
CA GLY A 437 49.36 38.70 -12.06
C GLY A 437 49.22 40.22 -11.99
N VAL A 438 48.41 40.73 -11.05
CA VAL A 438 48.23 42.17 -10.82
C VAL A 438 49.55 42.83 -10.37
N GLY A 439 50.29 42.18 -9.47
CA GLY A 439 51.59 42.67 -9.00
C GLY A 439 52.61 42.81 -10.13
N LEU A 440 52.70 41.79 -11.01
CA LEU A 440 53.58 41.82 -12.18
C LEU A 440 53.18 42.93 -13.16
N ALA A 441 51.88 43.09 -13.45
CA ALA A 441 51.40 44.16 -14.32
C ALA A 441 51.74 45.55 -13.77
N ALA A 442 51.56 45.77 -12.46
CA ALA A 442 51.93 47.02 -11.80
C ALA A 442 53.44 47.29 -11.87
N ALA A 443 54.27 46.27 -11.64
CA ALA A 443 55.72 46.40 -11.75
C ALA A 443 56.18 46.77 -13.17
N VAL A 444 55.55 46.20 -14.20
CA VAL A 444 55.82 46.56 -15.60
C VAL A 444 55.44 48.02 -15.88
N VAL A 445 54.27 48.47 -15.40
CA VAL A 445 53.85 49.88 -15.54
C VAL A 445 54.83 50.83 -14.88
N VAL A 446 55.28 50.52 -13.66
CA VAL A 446 56.28 51.32 -12.94
C VAL A 446 57.61 51.35 -13.68
N ALA A 447 58.08 50.23 -14.21
CA ALA A 447 59.33 50.16 -14.97
C ALA A 447 59.26 50.99 -16.26
N VAL A 448 58.14 50.90 -17.00
CA VAL A 448 57.91 51.72 -18.19
C VAL A 448 57.87 53.21 -17.85
N LEU A 449 57.17 53.58 -16.78
CA LEU A 449 57.13 54.97 -16.31
C LEU A 449 58.54 55.47 -15.93
N ALA A 450 59.32 54.69 -15.19
CA ALA A 450 60.67 55.04 -14.79
C ALA A 450 61.64 55.20 -15.98
N LEU A 451 61.50 54.36 -17.01
CA LEU A 451 62.28 54.44 -18.25
C LEU A 451 61.82 55.59 -19.16
N SER A 452 60.55 56.02 -19.07
CA SER A 452 59.98 57.11 -19.86
C SER A 452 60.22 58.51 -19.28
N LEU A 453 60.67 58.62 -18.02
CA LEU A 453 61.03 59.90 -17.42
C LEU A 453 62.33 60.41 -18.06
N PRO A 454 62.31 61.55 -18.77
CA PRO A 454 63.52 62.07 -19.39
C PRO A 454 64.52 62.42 -18.28
N HIS A 455 65.73 61.85 -18.37
CA HIS A 455 66.88 62.31 -17.61
C HIS A 455 67.14 63.78 -17.98
N ARG A 456 66.47 64.71 -17.30
CA ARG A 456 66.84 66.13 -17.30
C ARG A 456 68.21 66.20 -16.65
N ARG A 457 69.26 66.13 -17.48
CA ARG A 457 70.60 66.60 -17.10
C ARG A 457 70.45 68.08 -16.75
N VAL A 458 70.37 68.37 -15.46
CA VAL A 458 70.48 69.73 -14.93
C VAL A 458 71.86 70.23 -15.32
N ARG A 459 71.93 71.04 -16.37
CA ARG A 459 73.12 71.78 -16.76
C ARG A 459 73.32 72.82 -15.64
N ARG A 460 74.31 72.63 -14.76
CA ARG A 460 74.72 73.68 -13.82
C ARG A 460 75.25 74.86 -14.63
N LEU A 461 74.53 75.98 -14.61
CA LEU A 461 75.08 77.26 -15.04
C LEU A 461 76.07 77.73 -13.96
N GLY A 462 77.23 78.21 -14.40
CA GLY A 462 78.26 78.77 -13.53
C GLY A 462 77.92 80.21 -13.10
N PRO A 463 78.56 80.75 -12.05
CA PRO A 463 78.13 81.97 -11.36
C PRO A 463 78.29 83.30 -12.11
N ASP A 464 78.62 83.33 -13.40
CA ASP A 464 79.04 84.56 -14.09
C ASP A 464 78.09 85.05 -15.22
N GLU A 465 76.85 84.57 -15.27
CA GLU A 465 75.84 85.11 -16.20
C GLU A 465 74.66 85.72 -15.41
N TYR A 466 74.79 87.02 -15.13
CA TYR A 466 73.70 87.94 -14.75
C TYR A 466 73.29 88.79 -15.95
#